data_AF-A0A7S0QY93-F1
#
_entry.id   AF-A0A7S0QY93-F1
#
_cell.length_a   1.000
_cell.length_b   1.000
_cell.length_c   1.000
_cell.angle_alpha   90.00
_cell.angle_beta   90.00
_cell.angle_gamma   90.00
#
_symmetry.space_group_name_H-M   'P 1'
#
loop_
_entity.id
_entity.type
_entity.pdbx_description
1 polymer ?
#
loop_
_entity_poly.entity_id
_entity_poly.type
_entity_poly.pdbx_seq_one_letter_code
_entity_poly.pdbx_strand_id
1 'polypeptide(L)'
;VEGFPHPETPSAARYVPLGGALAPGSLANVFGDTNTLFKRSALEALGGWPDDLEYGVQDWEMHTRAAMMGLRSEVVAAPLYWFRDTDQSRASASTPSVRMNDKQLRLRPFYNSRLLGG
;
A
#
# COMPACT_ATOMS: atom_id res chain seq x y z
N VAL A 1 -20.74 13.23 -21.18
CA VAL A 1 -20.09 12.49 -20.07
C VAL A 1 -18.92 13.35 -19.61
N GLU A 2 -19.19 14.19 -18.63
CA GLU A 2 -18.25 15.19 -18.09
C GLU A 2 -17.46 14.51 -16.95
N GLY A 3 -16.12 14.61 -16.95
CA GLY A 3 -15.30 14.17 -15.80
C GLY A 3 -14.31 13.01 -16.00
N PHE A 4 -14.03 12.56 -17.24
CA PHE A 4 -12.80 11.78 -17.49
C PHE A 4 -11.63 12.75 -17.73
N PRO A 5 -10.51 12.60 -17.00
CA PRO A 5 -9.32 13.42 -17.27
C PRO A 5 -8.83 13.18 -18.69
N HIS A 6 -8.64 14.27 -19.45
CA HIS A 6 -8.03 14.23 -20.76
C HIS A 6 -6.54 13.92 -20.60
N PRO A 7 -5.85 13.27 -21.56
CA PRO A 7 -4.40 13.05 -21.49
C PRO A 7 -3.59 14.33 -21.23
N GLU A 8 -4.10 15.47 -21.68
CA GLU A 8 -3.51 16.81 -21.48
C GLU A 8 -3.92 17.48 -20.15
N THR A 9 -4.88 16.92 -19.41
CA THR A 9 -5.27 17.46 -18.11
C THR A 9 -4.13 17.29 -17.12
N PRO A 10 -3.58 18.37 -16.54
CA PRO A 10 -2.51 18.23 -15.55
C PRO A 10 -3.00 17.49 -14.31
N SER A 11 -2.24 16.50 -13.85
CA SER A 11 -2.46 15.86 -12.55
C SER A 11 -2.07 16.81 -11.42
N ALA A 12 -2.88 16.93 -10.37
CA ALA A 12 -2.53 17.69 -9.17
C ALA A 12 -1.30 17.11 -8.44
N ALA A 13 -1.10 15.79 -8.52
CA ALA A 13 0.07 15.09 -7.98
C ALA A 13 0.36 13.83 -8.79
N ARG A 14 1.59 13.31 -8.67
CA ARG A 14 2.01 12.02 -9.23
C ARG A 14 2.60 11.17 -8.11
N TYR A 15 2.17 9.91 -8.05
CA TYR A 15 2.73 8.92 -7.15
C TYR A 15 3.51 7.88 -7.97
N VAL A 16 4.76 7.65 -7.59
CA VAL A 16 5.61 6.61 -8.20
C VAL A 16 6.19 5.79 -7.05
N PRO A 17 5.80 4.51 -6.91
CA PRO A 17 6.34 3.68 -5.84
C PRO A 17 7.81 3.31 -6.12
N LEU A 18 8.54 3.00 -5.06
CA LEU A 18 9.91 2.47 -5.08
C LEU A 18 9.96 0.94 -5.06
N GLY A 19 8.82 0.27 -4.92
CA GLY A 19 8.75 -1.20 -4.83
C GLY A 19 9.26 -1.70 -3.48
N GLY A 20 9.98 -2.82 -3.45
CA GLY A 20 10.46 -3.51 -2.24
C GLY A 20 11.53 -2.78 -1.41
N ALA A 21 11.53 -1.44 -1.37
CA ALA A 21 12.49 -0.61 -0.67
C ALA A 21 12.22 -0.59 0.84
N LEU A 22 12.66 -1.65 1.55
CA LEU A 22 12.30 -1.90 2.95
C LEU A 22 12.70 -0.78 3.92
N ALA A 23 13.92 -0.24 3.79
CA ALA A 23 14.42 0.81 4.68
C ALA A 23 13.56 2.08 4.64
N PRO A 24 13.37 2.75 3.48
CA PRO A 24 12.45 3.90 3.41
C PRO A 24 10.99 3.50 3.68
N GLY A 25 10.61 2.25 3.37
CA GLY A 25 9.30 1.67 3.67
C GLY A 25 8.95 1.53 5.14
N SER A 26 9.93 1.61 6.05
CA SER A 26 9.67 1.68 7.50
C SER A 26 9.23 3.08 7.96
N LEU A 27 9.53 4.12 7.17
CA LEU A 27 9.28 5.52 7.52
C LEU A 27 8.01 6.06 6.84
N ALA A 28 7.84 5.74 5.55
CA ALA A 28 6.74 6.19 4.71
C ALA A 28 6.31 5.09 3.73
N ASN A 29 5.06 5.11 3.27
CA ASN A 29 4.62 4.14 2.26
C ASN A 29 5.26 4.48 0.91
N VAL A 30 6.31 3.73 0.57
CA VAL A 30 6.99 3.82 -0.72
C VAL A 30 6.76 2.57 -1.58
N PHE A 31 6.00 1.59 -1.09
CA PHE A 31 5.89 0.31 -1.77
C PHE A 31 4.88 0.33 -2.92
N GLY A 32 3.78 1.05 -2.72
CA GLY A 32 2.61 1.02 -3.59
C GLY A 32 1.33 1.25 -2.79
N ASP A 33 0.21 1.30 -3.50
CA ASP A 33 -1.14 1.35 -2.94
C ASP A 33 -1.92 0.08 -3.32
N THR A 34 -3.23 0.10 -3.13
CA THR A 34 -4.14 -0.99 -3.50
C THR A 34 -4.18 -1.32 -5.00
N ASN A 35 -3.63 -0.48 -5.88
CA ASN A 35 -3.55 -0.71 -7.33
C ASN A 35 -2.33 -1.58 -7.68
N THR A 36 -2.24 -2.74 -7.05
CA THR A 36 -1.13 -3.68 -7.23
C THR A 36 -1.65 -5.07 -7.61
N LEU A 37 -0.81 -5.85 -8.28
CA LEU A 37 -1.11 -7.23 -8.64
C LEU A 37 -0.15 -8.18 -7.92
N PHE A 38 -0.72 -9.10 -7.14
CA PHE A 38 0.04 -10.18 -6.54
C PHE A 38 -0.13 -11.47 -7.33
N LYS A 39 0.97 -12.22 -7.48
CA LYS A 39 0.85 -13.63 -7.86
C LYS A 39 0.07 -14.38 -6.77
N ARG A 40 -0.80 -15.30 -7.16
CA ARG A 40 -1.54 -16.14 -6.21
C ARG A 40 -0.62 -16.82 -5.19
N SER A 41 0.46 -17.43 -5.67
CA SER A 41 1.44 -18.11 -4.81
C SER A 41 2.13 -17.16 -3.81
N ALA A 42 2.29 -15.88 -4.17
CA ALA A 42 2.82 -14.88 -3.26
C ALA A 42 1.81 -14.52 -2.16
N LEU A 43 0.53 -14.36 -2.49
CA LEU A 43 -0.53 -14.15 -1.49
C LEU A 43 -0.64 -15.32 -0.52
N GLU A 44 -0.58 -16.55 -1.04
CA GLU A 44 -0.61 -17.77 -0.22
C GLU A 44 0.61 -17.83 0.72
N ALA A 45 1.80 -17.49 0.22
CA ALA A 45 3.01 -17.42 1.05
C ALA A 45 2.93 -16.35 2.15
N LEU A 46 2.23 -15.23 1.89
CA LEU A 46 2.05 -14.14 2.85
C LEU A 46 0.95 -14.41 3.90
N GLY A 47 0.21 -15.52 3.75
CA GLY A 47 -0.92 -15.84 4.62
C GLY A 47 -2.19 -15.04 4.32
N GLY A 48 -2.31 -14.44 3.13
CA GLY A 48 -3.45 -13.60 2.75
C GLY A 48 -3.43 -12.20 3.37
N TRP A 49 -4.54 -11.48 3.20
CA TRP A 49 -4.71 -10.11 3.71
C TRP A 49 -4.89 -10.10 5.23
N PRO A 50 -4.48 -9.03 5.92
CA PRO A 50 -4.86 -8.84 7.32
C PRO A 50 -6.38 -8.72 7.47
N ASP A 51 -6.97 -9.51 8.37
CA ASP A 51 -8.42 -9.51 8.65
C ASP A 51 -8.88 -8.31 9.49
N ASP A 52 -7.93 -7.59 10.10
CA ASP A 52 -8.19 -6.48 11.00
C ASP A 52 -8.63 -5.23 10.22
N LEU A 53 -9.83 -4.75 10.54
CA LEU A 53 -10.48 -3.59 9.91
C LEU A 53 -10.26 -2.28 10.69
N GLU A 54 -9.51 -2.30 11.80
CA GLU A 54 -9.29 -1.15 12.68
C GLU A 54 -8.27 -0.14 12.13
N TYR A 55 -7.71 -0.38 10.94
CA TYR A 55 -6.70 0.47 10.32
C TYR A 55 -6.76 0.47 8.78
N GLY A 56 -6.23 1.55 8.21
CA GLY A 56 -6.35 1.90 6.81
C GLY A 56 -5.23 1.38 5.91
N VAL A 57 -4.10 0.95 6.49
CA VAL A 57 -2.82 0.69 5.78
C VAL A 57 -2.50 -0.79 5.56
N GLN A 58 -3.52 -1.60 5.28
CA GLN A 58 -3.39 -3.04 5.05
C GLN A 58 -2.54 -3.37 3.81
N ASP A 59 -2.60 -2.52 2.78
CA ASP A 59 -1.75 -2.58 1.58
C ASP A 59 -0.26 -2.37 1.91
N TRP A 60 0.06 -1.35 2.71
CA TRP A 60 1.42 -1.13 3.20
C TRP A 60 1.93 -2.33 3.99
N GLU A 61 1.10 -2.90 4.88
CA GLU A 61 1.46 -4.11 5.61
C GLU A 61 1.76 -5.30 4.69
N MET A 62 0.91 -5.56 3.69
CA MET A 62 1.14 -6.63 2.73
C MET A 62 2.44 -6.46 1.96
N HIS A 63 2.72 -5.24 1.48
CA HIS A 63 3.97 -4.95 0.80
C HIS A 63 5.20 -5.07 1.70
N THR A 64 5.07 -4.69 2.97
CA THR A 64 6.15 -4.80 3.95
C THR A 64 6.47 -6.27 4.21
N ARG A 65 5.45 -7.12 4.44
CA ARG A 65 5.62 -8.57 4.60
C ARG A 65 6.30 -9.17 3.37
N ALA A 66 5.87 -8.79 2.16
CA ALA A 66 6.48 -9.25 0.92
C ALA A 66 7.97 -8.86 0.81
N ALA A 67 8.30 -7.61 1.13
CA ALA A 67 9.68 -7.13 1.13
C ALA A 67 10.54 -7.84 2.19
N MET A 68 10.01 -8.07 3.40
CA MET A 68 10.70 -8.79 4.47
C MET A 68 10.93 -10.27 4.13
N MET A 69 10.01 -10.91 3.42
CA MET A 69 10.15 -12.28 2.91
C MET A 69 11.07 -12.38 1.67
N GLY A 70 11.62 -11.26 1.18
CA GLY A 70 12.46 -11.24 -0.01
C GLY A 70 11.71 -11.54 -1.31
N LEU A 71 10.38 -11.36 -1.34
CA LEU A 71 9.60 -11.53 -2.55
C LEU A 71 9.93 -10.41 -3.54
N ARG A 72 10.07 -10.78 -4.82
CA ARG A 72 10.33 -9.82 -5.89
C ARG A 72 9.11 -8.90 -6.09
N SER A 73 9.33 -7.60 -5.89
CA SER A 73 8.36 -6.53 -6.14
C SER A 73 8.87 -5.63 -7.25
N GLU A 74 8.08 -5.45 -8.30
CA GLU A 74 8.43 -4.68 -9.50
C GLU A 74 7.44 -3.54 -9.70
N VAL A 75 7.96 -2.37 -10.08
CA VAL A 75 7.16 -1.17 -10.31
C VAL A 75 7.00 -0.95 -11.81
N VAL A 76 5.76 -0.75 -12.25
CA VAL A 76 5.48 -0.23 -13.58
C VAL A 76 5.53 1.29 -13.52
N ALA A 77 6.65 1.88 -13.93
CA ALA A 77 6.87 3.33 -13.92
C ALA A 77 6.16 4.07 -15.06
N ALA A 78 4.94 3.65 -15.40
CA ALA A 78 4.07 4.30 -16.38
C ALA A 78 2.81 4.82 -15.67
N PRO A 79 2.23 5.96 -16.09
CA PRO A 79 0.99 6.47 -15.53
C PRO A 79 -0.19 5.60 -16.00
N LEU A 80 -0.47 4.52 -15.27
CA LEU A 80 -1.46 3.50 -15.66
C LEU A 80 -2.91 3.89 -15.38
N TYR A 81 -3.15 4.80 -14.42
CA TYR A 81 -4.48 5.21 -14.03
C TYR A 81 -4.52 6.63 -13.50
N TRP A 82 -5.72 7.21 -13.52
CA TRP A 82 -6.05 8.45 -12.85
C TRP A 82 -6.74 8.14 -11.54
N PHE A 83 -6.23 8.66 -10.44
CA PHE A 83 -6.85 8.52 -9.14
C PHE A 83 -7.72 9.75 -8.84
N ARG A 84 -8.99 9.51 -8.49
CA ARG A 84 -9.88 10.57 -7.99
C ARG A 84 -9.80 10.58 -6.48
N ASP A 85 -9.28 11.67 -5.94
CA ASP A 85 -9.35 11.92 -4.50
C ASP A 85 -10.56 12.80 -4.19
N THR A 86 -11.32 12.43 -3.16
CA THR A 86 -12.47 13.16 -2.66
C THR A 86 -12.42 13.15 -1.13
N ASP A 87 -13.19 14.02 -0.48
CA ASP A 87 -13.25 14.06 0.99
C ASP A 87 -13.80 12.75 1.60
N GLN A 88 -14.47 11.93 0.79
CA GLN A 88 -14.99 10.62 1.17
C GLN A 88 -14.04 9.46 0.83
N SER A 89 -12.96 9.69 0.08
CA SER A 89 -11.94 8.68 -0.20
C SER A 89 -11.36 8.15 1.10
N ARG A 90 -11.01 6.87 1.18
CA ARG A 90 -10.49 6.24 2.43
C ARG A 90 -9.36 7.03 3.09
N ALA A 91 -8.41 7.57 2.31
CA ALA A 91 -7.30 8.37 2.82
C ALA A 91 -7.76 9.70 3.48
N SER A 92 -8.88 10.25 3.01
CA SER A 92 -9.48 11.50 3.45
C SER A 92 -10.50 11.28 4.58
N ALA A 93 -11.32 10.22 4.47
CA ALA A 93 -12.40 9.85 5.38
C ALA A 93 -11.94 9.05 6.62
N SER A 94 -10.64 8.76 6.77
CA SER A 94 -10.11 8.05 7.93
C SER A 94 -10.34 8.85 9.23
N THR A 95 -11.01 8.21 10.20
CA THR A 95 -11.22 8.77 11.53
C THR A 95 -9.89 8.98 12.26
N PRO A 96 -9.82 9.88 13.25
CA PRO A 96 -8.60 10.09 14.04
C PRO A 96 -8.06 8.80 14.70
N SER A 97 -8.95 7.89 15.11
CA SER A 97 -8.57 6.58 15.66
C SER A 97 -7.90 5.69 14.62
N VAL A 98 -8.46 5.59 13.41
CA VAL A 98 -7.85 4.86 12.28
C VAL A 98 -6.48 5.45 11.94
N ARG A 99 -6.36 6.79 11.87
CA ARG A 99 -5.07 7.46 11.60
C ARG A 99 -4.02 7.22 12.68
N MET A 100 -4.42 7.11 13.94
CA MET A 100 -3.51 6.78 15.04
C MET A 100 -3.05 5.32 14.93
N ASN A 101 -3.99 4.41 14.67
CA ASN A 101 -3.71 2.99 14.46
C ASN A 101 -2.78 2.77 13.26
N ASP A 102 -2.94 3.52 12.17
CA ASP A 102 -2.07 3.44 10.98
C ASP A 102 -0.59 3.67 11.32
N LYS A 103 -0.30 4.63 12.21
CA LYS A 103 1.08 4.94 12.61
C LYS A 103 1.74 3.81 13.39
N GLN A 104 0.94 3.08 14.17
CA GLN A 104 1.40 1.97 15.02
C GLN A 104 1.44 0.65 14.23
N LEU A 105 0.39 0.34 13.49
CA LEU A 105 0.20 -0.94 12.81
C LEU A 105 0.99 -1.07 11.51
N ARG A 106 1.40 0.03 10.87
CA ARG A 106 2.38 -0.03 9.75
C ARG A 106 3.70 -0.70 10.15
N LEU A 107 4.06 -0.63 11.44
CA LEU A 107 5.29 -1.23 11.95
C LEU A 107 5.09 -2.68 12.40
N ARG A 108 3.85 -3.18 12.47
CA ARG A 108 3.52 -4.53 12.94
C ARG A 108 4.34 -5.64 12.24
N PRO A 109 4.57 -5.61 10.91
CA PRO A 109 5.39 -6.63 10.26
C PRO A 109 6.84 -6.64 10.74
N PHE A 110 7.39 -5.48 11.12
CA PHE A 110 8.78 -5.36 11.55
C PHE A 110 9.00 -5.91 12.97
N TYR A 111 7.97 -5.90 13.82
CA TYR A 111 8.07 -6.39 15.20
C TYR A 111 7.62 -7.85 15.37
N ASN A 112 6.71 -8.34 14.54
CA ASN A 112 6.21 -9.71 14.62
C ASN A 112 6.96 -10.65 13.67
N SER A 113 8.18 -11.04 14.07
CA SER A 113 8.98 -12.06 13.36
C SER A 113 8.28 -13.43 13.24
N ARG A 114 7.29 -13.71 14.10
CA ARG A 114 6.45 -14.92 14.03
C ARG A 114 5.55 -14.99 12.79
N LEU A 115 5.27 -13.88 12.11
CA LEU A 115 4.50 -13.88 10.85
C LEU A 115 5.32 -14.35 9.64
N LEU A 116 6.64 -14.55 9.81
CA LEU A 116 7.56 -14.90 8.73
C LEU A 116 7.92 -16.39 8.68
N GLY A 117 7.27 -17.23 9.50
CA GLY A 117 7.50 -18.68 9.50
C GLY A 117 8.89 -19.05 10.04
N GLY A 118 8.92 -19.41 11.32
CA GLY A 118 9.97 -20.22 11.94
C GLY A 118 9.35 -21.48 12.52
#